data_AF-A0A5D0ISJ2-F1
#
_entry.id   AF-A0A5D0ISJ2-F1
#
_cell.length_a   1.000
_cell.length_b   1.000
_cell.length_c   1.000
_cell.angle_alpha   90.00
_cell.angle_beta   90.00
_cell.angle_gamma   90.00
#
_symmetry.space_group_name_H-M   'P 1'
#
loop_
_entity.id
_entity.type
_entity.pdbx_description
1 polymer ?
#
loop_
_entity_poly.entity_id
_entity_poly.type
_entity_poly.pdbx_seq_one_letter_code
_entity_poly.pdbx_strand_id
1 'polypeptide(L)' 'KTYDLAILSGDNEGEKNNLKKLLPSKTKLLFNQKPEDKLEYIKYHQSEGANVLMIGDGLNDAGALAQ' A
#
# COMPACT_ATOMS: atom_id res chain seq x y z
N LYS A 1 0.58 -4.38 -19.47
CA LYS A 1 0.49 -3.03 -18.85
C LYS A 1 1.37 -3.03 -17.63
N THR A 2 2.12 -1.94 -17.39
CA THR A 2 3.00 -1.80 -16.22
C THR A 2 2.23 -1.06 -15.14
N TYR A 3 2.27 -1.56 -13.91
CA TYR A 3 1.62 -0.95 -12.75
C TYR A 3 2.67 -0.63 -11.70
N ASP A 4 2.53 0.50 -11.01
CA ASP A 4 3.30 0.80 -9.82
C ASP A 4 2.73 0.01 -8.65
N LEU A 5 3.57 -0.80 -8.00
CA LEU A 5 3.18 -1.63 -6.87
C LEU A 5 3.70 -1.04 -5.56
N ALA A 6 2.83 -1.02 -4.55
CA ALA A 6 3.19 -0.66 -3.19
C ALA A 6 2.57 -1.65 -2.20
N ILE A 7 3.28 -1.94 -1.12
CA ILE A 7 2.78 -2.66 0.05
C ILE A 7 2.67 -1.66 1.20
N LEU A 8 1.47 -1.55 1.76
CA LEU A 8 1.19 -0.75 2.95
C LEU A 8 0.86 -1.70 4.10
N SER A 9 1.74 -1.81 5.09
CA SER A 9 1.60 -2.73 6.21
C SER A 9 1.63 -2.00 7.56
N GLY A 10 0.79 -2.44 8.49
CA GLY A 10 0.85 -2.03 9.90
C GLY A 10 1.93 -2.74 10.70
N ASP A 11 2.47 -3.85 10.18
CA ASP A 11 3.55 -4.59 10.83
C ASP A 11 4.88 -3.83 10.72
N ASN A 12 5.83 -4.24 11.57
CA ASN A 12 7.22 -3.78 11.50
C ASN A 12 7.98 -4.40 10.29
N GLU A 13 9.23 -3.99 10.10
CA GLU A 13 10.02 -4.36 8.92
C GLU A 13 10.50 -5.83 8.88
N GLY A 14 10.08 -6.70 9.80
CA GLY A 14 10.56 -8.08 9.90
C GLY A 14 10.50 -8.87 8.59
N GLU A 15 9.44 -8.69 7.79
CA GLU A 15 9.24 -9.40 6.52
C GLU A 15 9.86 -8.72 5.28
N LYS A 16 10.53 -7.58 5.44
CA LYS A 16 11.05 -6.77 4.32
C LYS A 16 11.96 -7.56 3.37
N ASN A 17 12.85 -8.38 3.91
CA ASN A 17 13.79 -9.16 3.10
C ASN A 17 13.10 -10.31 2.34
N ASN A 18 12.03 -10.87 2.88
CA ASN A 18 11.25 -11.91 2.21
C ASN A 18 10.42 -11.29 1.09
N LEU A 19 9.73 -10.18 1.37
CA LEU A 19 8.94 -9.45 0.37
C LEU A 19 9.80 -8.96 -0.82
N LYS A 20 11.02 -8.47 -0.58
CA LYS A 20 11.95 -8.07 -1.66
C LYS A 20 12.33 -9.21 -2.61
N LYS A 21 12.32 -10.47 -2.16
CA LYS A 21 12.62 -11.63 -3.01
C LYS A 21 11.43 -12.03 -3.88
N LEU A 22 10.21 -11.73 -3.41
CA LEU A 22 8.96 -12.13 -4.06
C LEU A 22 8.40 -11.07 -5.00
N LEU A 23 8.66 -9.79 -4.70
CA LEU A 23 8.04 -8.66 -5.39
C LEU A 23 9.02 -8.01 -6.38
N PRO A 24 8.52 -7.33 -7.43
CA PRO A 24 9.34 -6.55 -8.33
C PRO A 24 10.27 -5.58 -7.58
N SER A 25 11.49 -5.39 -8.07
CA SER A 25 12.53 -4.59 -7.39
C SER A 25 12.15 -3.13 -7.11
N LYS A 26 11.22 -2.57 -7.88
CA LYS A 26 10.71 -1.20 -7.73
C LYS A 26 9.53 -1.08 -6.77
N THR A 27 9.08 -2.18 -6.15
CA THR A 27 7.95 -2.16 -5.24
C THR A 27 8.25 -1.31 -4.02
N LYS A 28 7.40 -0.33 -3.72
CA LYS A 28 7.50 0.45 -2.49
C LYS A 28 7.01 -0.39 -1.32
N LEU A 29 7.79 -0.50 -0.24
CA LEU A 29 7.42 -1.22 0.97
C LEU A 29 7.33 -0.23 2.12
N LEU A 30 6.12 0.02 2.61
CA LEU A 30 5.81 0.97 3.69
C LEU A 30 5.27 0.17 4.88
N PHE A 31 6.04 0.17 5.97
CA PHE A 31 5.74 -0.57 7.20
C PHE A 31 5.29 0.37 8.32
N ASN A 32 4.78 -0.18 9.42
CA ASN A 32 4.27 0.55 10.59
C ASN A 32 3.20 1.59 10.23
N GLN A 33 2.45 1.36 9.16
CA GLN A 33 1.41 2.27 8.67
C GLN A 33 0.14 2.13 9.52
N LYS A 34 -0.36 3.25 10.01
CA LYS A 34 -1.70 3.33 10.59
C LYS A 34 -2.76 3.36 9.47
N PRO A 35 -4.04 3.08 9.79
CA PRO A 35 -5.13 3.19 8.81
C PRO A 35 -5.16 4.56 8.09
N GLU A 36 -4.87 5.65 8.81
CA GLU A 36 -4.87 7.00 8.26
C GLU A 36 -3.72 7.20 7.26
N ASP A 37 -2.52 6.68 7.55
CA ASP A 37 -1.36 6.76 6.66
C ASP A 37 -1.64 6.08 5.32
N LYS A 38 -2.33 4.92 5.36
CA LYS A 38 -2.74 4.20 4.15
C LYS A 38 -3.71 5.01 3.30
N LEU A 39 -4.69 5.64 3.95
CA LEU A 39 -5.67 6.49 3.28
C LEU A 39 -5.00 7.71 2.64
N GLU A 40 -4.07 8.36 3.34
CA GLU A 40 -3.32 9.50 2.81
C GLU A 40 -2.48 9.11 1.60
N TYR A 41 -1.81 7.94 1.64
CA TYR A 41 -1.06 7.41 0.50
C TYR A 41 -1.95 7.25 -0.75
N ILE A 42 -3.14 6.69 -0.58
CA ILE A 42 -4.11 6.50 -1.67
C ILE A 42 -4.58 7.86 -2.20
N LYS A 43 -4.99 8.78 -1.31
CA LYS A 43 -5.47 10.12 -1.69
C LYS A 43 -4.41 10.92 -2.43
N TYR A 44 -3.16 10.88 -1.97
CA TYR A 44 -2.04 11.54 -2.64
C TYR A 44 -1.92 11.05 -4.08
N HIS A 45 -1.87 9.73 -4.29
CA HIS A 45 -1.75 9.18 -5.64
C HIS A 45 -2.98 9.43 -6.52
N GLN A 46 -4.18 9.41 -5.96
CA GLN A 46 -5.40 9.82 -6.67
C GLN A 46 -5.34 11.30 -7.08
N SER A 47 -4.86 12.19 -6.21
CA SER A 47 -4.72 13.62 -6.53
C SER A 47 -3.67 13.90 -7.61
N GLU A 48 -2.66 13.03 -7.74
CA GLU A 48 -1.68 13.07 -8.83
C GLU A 48 -2.23 12.46 -10.15
N GLY A 49 -3.51 12.08 -10.17
CA GLY A 49 -4.20 11.53 -11.34
C GLY A 49 -4.04 10.01 -11.53
N ALA A 50 -3.51 9.28 -10.54
CA ALA A 50 -3.40 7.83 -10.62
C ALA A 50 -4.75 7.16 -10.38
N ASN A 51 -5.08 6.16 -11.21
CA ASN A 51 -6.16 5.23 -10.91
C ASN A 51 -5.64 4.17 -9.93
N VAL A 52 -6.13 4.20 -8.70
CA VAL A 52 -5.65 3.33 -7.60
C VAL A 52 -6.58 2.14 -7.40
N LEU A 53 -6.01 0.95 -7.26
CA LEU A 53 -6.69 -0.26 -6.80
C LEU A 53 -6.03 -0.72 -5.51
N MET A 54 -6.80 -0.75 -4.43
CA MET A 54 -6.36 -1.32 -3.16
C MET A 54 -6.91 -2.74 -3.02
N ILE A 55 -6.05 -3.67 -2.59
CA ILE A 55 -6.43 -5.04 -2.26
C ILE A 55 -6.03 -5.29 -0.81
N GLY A 56 -7.01 -5.65 0.02
CA GLY A 56 -6.84 -5.90 1.45
C GLY A 56 -7.99 -6.73 1.99
N ASP A 57 -7.90 -7.11 3.26
CA ASP A 57 -8.95 -7.86 3.97
C ASP A 57 -10.17 -7.00 4.34
N GLY A 58 -10.05 -5.67 4.19
CA GLY A 58 -11.12 -4.70 4.43
C GLY A 58 -11.41 -4.45 5.91
N LEU A 59 -10.73 -5.14 6.84
CA LEU A 59 -10.96 -5.03 8.28
C LEU A 59 -10.25 -3.80 8.87
N ASN A 60 -9.05 -3.48 8.36
CA ASN A 60 -8.27 -2.28 8.70
C ASN A 60 -8.39 -1.15 7.67
N ASP A 61 -9.04 -1.44 6.53
CA ASP A 61 -9.03 -0.58 5.34
C ASP A 61 -10.45 -0.07 5.00
N ALA A 62 -11.43 -0.26 5.89
CA ALA A 62 -12.82 0.18 5.70
C ALA A 62 -12.94 1.70 5.46
N GLY A 63 -12.04 2.51 6.04
CA GLY A 63 -11.93 3.94 5.74
C GLY A 63 -11.28 4.27 4.39
N ALA A 64 -10.46 3.35 3.85
CA ALA A 64 -9.75 3.49 2.57
C ALA A 64 -10.51 2.92 1.37
N LEU A 65 -11.38 1.94 1.59
CA LEU A 65 -12.20 1.31 0.56
C LEU A 65 -13.56 1.99 0.32
N ALA A 66 -13.97 2.92 1.19
CA ALA A 66 -15.26 3.62 1.10
C ALA A 66 -15.24 4.91 0.25
N GLN A 67 -14.21 5.12 -0.56
CA GLN A 67 -14.05 6.31 -1.43
C GLN A 67 -14.38 5.97 -2.87
#